data_AF-A0A662BPU3-F1
#
_entry.id   AF-A0A662BPU3-F1
#
_cell.length_a   1.000
_cell.length_b   1.000
_cell.length_c   1.000
_cell.angle_alpha   90.00
_cell.angle_beta   90.00
_cell.angle_gamma   90.00
#
_symmetry.space_group_name_H-M   'P 1'
#
loop_
_entity.id
_entity.type
_entity.pdbx_description
1 polymer ?
#
loop_
_entity_poly.entity_id
_entity_poly.type
_entity_poly.pdbx_seq_one_letter_code
_entity_poly.pdbx_strand_id
1 'polypeptide(L)'
;EAHAPWWAYKKAEKPNAPNPEDHSGFLFTAMHKMSISGQIVGYLNKYKKHVPVNLLSQLNNKIEERINEGILDLASDDPSDVLYTILNWEKSYEFYPKELKKLISEKIEKAYKLFFDNEKDVDEKKASWLAPHPVSILAQLYPEKLNRLYDKEIEKQSDDGGWWPEWQWGQFEDEWQDAKLEWAGRLTTDCLIALKEHDKIEW
;
A
#
# COMPACT_ATOMS: atom_id res chain seq x y z
N GLU A 1 32.56 -10.00 -8.78
CA GLU A 1 31.69 -10.26 -7.60
C GLU A 1 30.30 -10.61 -8.08
N ALA A 2 29.57 -11.49 -7.38
CA ALA A 2 28.19 -11.78 -7.74
C ALA A 2 27.33 -10.55 -7.44
N HIS A 3 26.56 -10.07 -8.44
CA HIS A 3 25.79 -8.82 -8.36
C HIS A 3 24.67 -8.81 -7.29
N ALA A 4 24.46 -9.95 -6.62
CA ALA A 4 23.43 -10.18 -5.62
C ALA A 4 23.97 -11.13 -4.55
N PRO A 5 24.52 -10.63 -3.42
CA PRO A 5 25.13 -11.43 -2.36
C PRO A 5 24.21 -12.52 -1.78
N TRP A 6 22.90 -12.32 -1.83
CA TRP A 6 21.88 -13.26 -1.37
C TRP A 6 21.68 -14.49 -2.27
N TRP A 7 22.20 -14.49 -3.50
CA TRP A 7 22.15 -15.69 -4.37
C TRP A 7 23.11 -16.81 -3.94
N ALA A 8 24.13 -16.48 -3.14
CA ALA A 8 25.03 -17.48 -2.56
C ALA A 8 24.45 -18.13 -1.29
N TYR A 9 23.25 -17.72 -0.85
CA TYR A 9 22.63 -18.20 0.38
C TYR A 9 22.10 -19.64 0.19
N LYS A 10 22.93 -20.63 0.54
CA LYS A 10 22.66 -22.06 0.32
C LYS A 10 21.57 -22.65 1.23
N LYS A 11 21.15 -21.93 2.26
CA LYS A 11 20.13 -22.40 3.20
C LYS A 11 19.45 -21.21 3.87
N ALA A 12 18.30 -20.80 3.36
CA ALA A 12 17.38 -19.99 4.15
C ALA A 12 16.92 -20.88 5.31
N GLU A 13 17.39 -20.60 6.53
CA GLU A 13 16.70 -21.12 7.70
C GLU A 13 15.27 -20.59 7.64
N LYS A 14 14.28 -21.47 7.81
CA LYS A 14 12.90 -21.00 7.96
C LYS A 14 12.94 -20.02 9.12
N PRO A 15 12.49 -18.76 8.95
CA PRO A 15 12.30 -17.89 10.09
C PRO A 15 11.48 -18.67 11.10
N ASN A 16 11.90 -18.65 12.37
CA ASN A 16 11.11 -19.26 13.44
C ASN A 16 9.67 -18.80 13.27
N ALA A 17 8.74 -19.75 13.29
CA ALA A 17 7.32 -19.39 13.31
C ALA A 17 7.13 -18.39 14.47
N PRO A 18 6.39 -17.28 14.26
CA PRO A 18 6.12 -16.35 15.34
C PRO A 18 5.62 -17.14 16.54
N ASN A 19 6.14 -16.85 17.73
CA ASN A 19 5.67 -17.50 18.94
C ASN A 19 4.14 -17.34 19.00
N PRO A 20 3.35 -18.41 19.12
CA PRO A 20 1.88 -18.31 19.17
C PRO A 20 1.36 -17.41 20.29
N GLU A 21 2.17 -17.21 21.34
CA GLU A 21 1.86 -16.31 22.46
C GLU A 21 2.22 -14.84 22.17
N ASP A 22 2.97 -14.57 21.10
CA ASP A 22 3.27 -13.24 20.59
C ASP A 22 2.22 -12.84 19.55
N HIS A 23 1.02 -12.58 20.04
CA HIS A 23 -0.17 -12.33 19.23
C HIS A 23 0.00 -11.13 18.27
N SER A 24 0.74 -10.09 18.67
CA SER A 24 0.99 -8.91 17.83
C SER A 24 1.92 -9.24 16.65
N GLY A 25 3.01 -9.99 16.89
CA GLY A 25 3.94 -10.41 15.84
C GLY A 25 3.32 -11.38 14.83
N PHE A 26 2.43 -12.27 15.27
CA PHE A 26 1.72 -13.21 14.41
C PHE A 26 0.68 -12.51 13.51
N LEU A 27 -0.14 -11.61 14.08
CA LEU A 27 -1.14 -10.83 13.33
C LEU A 27 -0.49 -9.89 12.32
N PHE A 28 0.55 -9.16 12.72
CA PHE A 28 1.32 -8.28 11.83
C PHE A 28 1.91 -9.05 10.64
N THR A 29 2.53 -10.20 10.91
CA THR A 29 3.12 -11.07 9.87
C THR A 29 2.05 -11.66 8.95
N ALA A 30 0.89 -12.04 9.48
CA ALA A 30 -0.21 -12.59 8.69
C ALA A 30 -0.83 -11.51 7.79
N MET A 31 -1.08 -10.30 8.30
CA MET A 31 -1.63 -9.16 7.55
C MET A 31 -0.67 -8.69 6.45
N HIS A 32 0.62 -8.51 6.75
CA HIS A 32 1.61 -8.11 5.74
C HIS A 32 1.75 -9.18 4.63
N LYS A 33 1.83 -10.46 5.00
CA LYS A 33 1.86 -11.55 4.01
C LYS A 33 0.59 -11.60 3.18
N MET A 34 -0.57 -11.30 3.75
CA MET A 34 -1.86 -11.26 3.07
C MET A 34 -1.96 -10.09 2.09
N SER A 35 -1.55 -8.91 2.50
CA SER A 35 -1.51 -7.70 1.68
C SER A 35 -0.68 -7.91 0.40
N ILE A 36 0.51 -8.50 0.56
CA ILE A 36 1.40 -8.85 -0.56
C ILE A 36 0.85 -10.02 -1.38
N SER A 37 0.33 -11.07 -0.72
CA SER A 37 -0.24 -12.23 -1.43
C SER A 37 -1.47 -11.86 -2.24
N GLY A 38 -2.34 -11.00 -1.69
CA GLY A 38 -3.46 -10.38 -2.37
C GLY A 38 -2.96 -9.71 -3.62
N GLN A 39 -2.08 -8.72 -3.48
CA GLN A 39 -1.53 -7.98 -4.61
C GLN A 39 -1.00 -8.88 -5.74
N ILE A 40 -0.24 -9.92 -5.39
CA ILE A 40 0.26 -10.91 -6.35
C ILE A 40 -0.89 -11.61 -7.09
N VAL A 41 -1.92 -12.08 -6.36
CA VAL A 41 -3.10 -12.71 -6.98
C VAL A 41 -3.83 -11.75 -7.91
N GLY A 42 -3.94 -10.47 -7.57
CA GLY A 42 -4.50 -9.46 -8.48
C GLY A 42 -3.71 -9.39 -9.79
N TYR A 43 -2.37 -9.30 -9.72
CA TYR A 43 -1.53 -9.35 -10.92
C TYR A 43 -1.60 -10.67 -11.69
N LEU A 44 -1.75 -11.82 -11.01
CA LEU A 44 -1.98 -13.10 -11.69
C LEU A 44 -3.29 -13.11 -12.48
N ASN A 45 -4.34 -12.44 -11.98
CA ASN A 45 -5.57 -12.25 -12.76
C ASN A 45 -5.35 -11.30 -13.96
N LYS A 46 -4.55 -10.23 -13.81
CA LYS A 46 -4.15 -9.35 -14.93
C LYS A 46 -3.51 -10.16 -16.07
N TYR A 47 -2.63 -11.09 -15.71
CA TYR A 47 -1.89 -11.93 -16.63
C TYR A 47 -2.46 -13.35 -16.76
N LYS A 48 -3.78 -13.53 -16.53
CA LYS A 48 -4.44 -14.85 -16.47
C LYS A 48 -4.17 -15.78 -17.66
N LYS A 49 -3.87 -15.22 -18.85
CA LYS A 49 -3.49 -16.00 -20.05
C LYS A 49 -2.19 -16.80 -19.89
N HIS A 50 -1.35 -16.46 -18.92
CA HIS A 50 -0.08 -17.12 -18.61
C HIS A 50 -0.14 -17.98 -17.34
N VAL A 51 -1.29 -18.04 -16.67
CA VAL A 51 -1.46 -18.73 -15.40
C VAL A 51 -2.39 -19.93 -15.61
N PRO A 52 -2.03 -21.13 -15.11
CA PRO A 52 -2.94 -22.27 -15.15
C PRO A 52 -4.29 -21.94 -14.51
N VAL A 53 -5.39 -22.21 -15.23
CA VAL A 53 -6.75 -21.83 -14.82
C VAL A 53 -7.12 -22.40 -13.45
N ASN A 54 -6.74 -23.65 -13.20
CA ASN A 54 -6.96 -24.32 -11.91
C ASN A 54 -6.22 -23.63 -10.76
N LEU A 55 -4.96 -23.23 -10.95
CA LEU A 55 -4.18 -22.52 -9.96
C LEU A 55 -4.79 -21.16 -9.67
N LEU A 56 -5.13 -20.39 -10.71
CA LEU A 56 -5.73 -19.07 -10.54
C LEU A 56 -7.07 -19.14 -9.80
N SER A 57 -7.91 -20.13 -10.12
CA SER A 57 -9.16 -20.37 -9.41
C SER A 57 -8.94 -20.71 -7.93
N GLN A 58 -7.98 -21.58 -7.62
CA GLN A 58 -7.66 -21.93 -6.22
C GLN A 58 -7.15 -20.71 -5.44
N LEU A 59 -6.32 -19.88 -6.06
CA LEU A 59 -5.80 -18.67 -5.43
C LEU A 59 -6.92 -17.65 -5.18
N ASN A 60 -7.82 -17.45 -6.14
CA ASN A 60 -8.97 -16.56 -5.97
C ASN A 60 -9.89 -17.05 -4.85
N ASN A 61 -10.22 -18.35 -4.80
CA ASN A 61 -11.03 -18.92 -3.72
C ASN A 61 -10.35 -18.77 -2.37
N LYS A 62 -9.03 -18.98 -2.30
CA LYS A 62 -8.27 -18.80 -1.05
C LYS A 62 -8.25 -17.35 -0.59
N ILE A 63 -8.21 -16.38 -1.50
CA ILE A 63 -8.37 -14.97 -1.15
C ILE A 63 -9.78 -14.74 -0.59
N GLU A 64 -10.82 -15.22 -1.26
CA GLU A 64 -12.21 -15.10 -0.81
C GLU A 64 -12.42 -15.67 0.61
N GLU A 65 -11.99 -16.92 0.83
CA GLU A 65 -12.04 -17.59 2.13
C GLU A 65 -11.41 -16.73 3.22
N ARG A 66 -10.20 -16.21 2.98
CA ARG A 66 -9.48 -15.40 3.96
C ARG A 66 -10.10 -14.02 4.22
N ILE A 67 -10.72 -13.43 3.21
CA ILE A 67 -11.50 -12.19 3.39
C ILE A 67 -12.70 -12.45 4.30
N ASN A 68 -13.38 -13.58 4.09
CA ASN A 68 -14.55 -14.00 4.86
C ASN A 68 -14.21 -14.45 6.28
N GLU A 69 -13.03 -15.05 6.49
CA GLU A 69 -12.47 -15.37 7.81
C GLU A 69 -12.10 -14.13 8.63
N GLY A 70 -12.23 -12.93 8.07
CA GLY A 70 -11.92 -11.69 8.77
C GLY A 70 -10.43 -11.41 8.88
N ILE A 71 -9.59 -12.02 8.05
CA ILE A 71 -8.15 -11.69 8.04
C ILE A 71 -7.91 -10.32 7.38
N LEU A 72 -8.89 -9.81 6.61
CA LEU A 72 -8.99 -8.39 6.25
C LEU A 72 -9.77 -7.55 7.27
N ASP A 73 -10.34 -8.15 8.31
CA ASP A 73 -10.76 -7.36 9.47
C ASP A 73 -9.47 -6.95 10.15
N LEU A 74 -9.13 -5.71 9.87
CA LEU A 74 -7.98 -4.90 10.26
C LEU A 74 -7.76 -4.97 11.77
N ALA A 75 -7.32 -6.12 12.27
CA ALA A 75 -7.13 -6.40 13.68
C ALA A 75 -5.89 -5.69 14.25
N SER A 76 -5.29 -4.79 13.47
CA SER A 76 -4.29 -3.86 13.98
C SER A 76 -5.02 -2.59 14.42
N ASP A 77 -4.87 -2.26 15.70
CA ASP A 77 -5.23 -0.95 16.23
C ASP A 77 -4.29 0.16 15.70
N ASP A 78 -3.25 -0.20 14.92
CA ASP A 78 -2.35 0.74 14.25
C ASP A 78 -2.89 1.14 12.86
N PRO A 79 -3.30 2.41 12.65
CA PRO A 79 -3.81 2.88 11.37
C PRO A 79 -2.77 2.84 10.24
N SER A 80 -1.48 2.81 10.53
CA SER A 80 -0.42 2.67 9.51
C SER A 80 -0.41 1.27 8.89
N ASP A 81 -0.68 0.22 9.67
CA ASP A 81 -0.78 -1.16 9.16
C ASP A 81 -2.01 -1.37 8.29
N VAL A 82 -3.11 -0.76 8.73
CA VAL A 82 -4.37 -0.71 7.98
C VAL A 82 -4.14 -0.08 6.62
N LEU A 83 -3.44 1.05 6.60
CA LEU A 83 -3.16 1.78 5.38
C LEU A 83 -2.28 1.00 4.41
N TYR A 84 -1.17 0.42 4.89
CA TYR A 84 -0.29 -0.37 4.02
C TYR A 84 -1.03 -1.55 3.38
N THR A 85 -1.98 -2.15 4.12
CA THR A 85 -2.87 -3.16 3.59
C THR A 85 -3.71 -2.60 2.45
N ILE A 86 -4.45 -1.50 2.66
CA ILE A 86 -5.27 -0.86 1.63
C ILE A 86 -4.48 -0.57 0.35
N LEU A 87 -3.32 0.08 0.49
CA LEU A 87 -2.49 0.52 -0.64
C LEU A 87 -2.07 -0.63 -1.56
N ASN A 88 -1.82 -1.82 -1.01
CA ASN A 88 -1.41 -2.96 -1.81
C ASN A 88 -2.58 -3.63 -2.53
N TRP A 89 -3.76 -3.67 -1.91
CA TRP A 89 -4.97 -4.16 -2.57
C TRP A 89 -5.39 -3.23 -3.70
N GLU A 90 -5.36 -1.92 -3.46
CA GLU A 90 -5.72 -0.89 -4.43
C GLU A 90 -4.91 -1.01 -5.73
N LYS A 91 -3.58 -1.18 -5.63
CA LYS A 91 -2.67 -1.36 -6.78
C LYS A 91 -3.06 -2.48 -7.75
N SER A 92 -3.79 -3.48 -7.28
CA SER A 92 -4.17 -4.66 -8.08
C SER A 92 -5.68 -4.86 -8.17
N TYR A 93 -6.46 -3.96 -7.55
CA TYR A 93 -7.91 -4.04 -7.40
C TYR A 93 -8.59 -4.28 -8.74
N GLU A 94 -8.19 -3.52 -9.76
CA GLU A 94 -8.80 -3.58 -11.09
C GLU A 94 -8.69 -4.92 -11.79
N PHE A 95 -7.76 -5.77 -11.35
CA PHE A 95 -7.50 -7.04 -11.99
C PHE A 95 -8.30 -8.21 -11.40
N TYR A 96 -8.97 -8.02 -10.25
CA TYR A 96 -9.75 -9.10 -9.65
C TYR A 96 -11.06 -9.40 -10.40
N PRO A 97 -11.58 -10.63 -10.29
CA PRO A 97 -12.95 -10.97 -10.66
C PRO A 97 -13.97 -10.08 -9.95
N LYS A 98 -15.13 -9.85 -10.59
CA LYS A 98 -16.20 -8.97 -10.09
C LYS A 98 -16.62 -9.26 -8.65
N GLU A 99 -16.80 -10.54 -8.30
CA GLU A 99 -17.23 -10.93 -6.95
C GLU A 99 -16.18 -10.61 -5.89
N LEU A 100 -14.89 -10.86 -6.19
CA LEU A 100 -13.78 -10.48 -5.32
C LEU A 100 -13.62 -8.96 -5.22
N LYS A 101 -13.79 -8.22 -6.31
CA LYS A 101 -13.78 -6.75 -6.29
C LYS A 101 -14.79 -6.20 -5.28
N LYS A 102 -16.01 -6.76 -5.26
CA LYS A 102 -17.05 -6.35 -4.31
C LYS A 102 -16.60 -6.56 -2.86
N LEU A 103 -16.12 -7.76 -2.53
CA LEU A 103 -15.64 -8.10 -1.18
C LEU A 103 -14.47 -7.22 -0.75
N ILE A 104 -13.49 -7.01 -1.65
CA ILE A 104 -12.33 -6.17 -1.38
C ILE A 104 -12.74 -4.71 -1.15
N SER A 105 -13.65 -4.16 -1.97
CA SER A 105 -14.12 -2.78 -1.79
C SER A 105 -14.83 -2.57 -0.47
N GLU A 106 -15.66 -3.51 -0.02
CA GLU A 106 -16.36 -3.43 1.27
C GLU A 106 -15.37 -3.40 2.44
N LYS A 107 -14.27 -4.15 2.34
CA LYS A 107 -13.21 -4.16 3.37
C LYS A 107 -12.35 -2.90 3.33
N ILE A 108 -11.96 -2.44 2.14
CA ILE A 108 -11.20 -1.19 1.97
C ILE A 108 -12.02 0.02 2.44
N GLU A 109 -13.33 0.06 2.18
CA GLU A 109 -14.20 1.13 2.69
C GLU A 109 -14.22 1.17 4.22
N LYS A 110 -14.38 0.00 4.87
CA LYS A 110 -14.28 -0.09 6.34
C LYS A 110 -12.91 0.37 6.85
N ALA A 111 -11.85 0.04 6.11
CA ALA A 111 -10.49 0.44 6.42
C ALA A 111 -10.31 1.96 6.39
N TYR A 112 -10.79 2.61 5.33
CA TYR A 112 -10.75 4.06 5.24
C TYR A 112 -11.60 4.73 6.32
N LYS A 113 -12.75 4.16 6.72
CA LYS A 113 -13.53 4.70 7.85
C LYS A 113 -12.69 4.72 9.13
N LEU A 114 -12.08 3.60 9.49
CA LEU A 114 -11.21 3.51 10.67
C LEU A 114 -10.00 4.45 10.57
N PHE A 115 -9.36 4.50 9.40
CA PHE A 115 -8.23 5.40 9.15
C PHE A 115 -8.62 6.87 9.33
N PHE A 116 -9.75 7.30 8.75
CA PHE A 116 -10.19 8.68 8.84
C PHE A 116 -10.78 9.10 10.18
N ASP A 117 -11.24 8.15 11.00
CA ASP A 117 -11.68 8.46 12.35
C ASP A 117 -10.49 8.81 13.27
N ASN A 118 -9.25 8.54 12.83
CA ASN A 118 -8.01 8.97 13.49
C ASN A 118 -7.31 10.07 12.67
N GLU A 119 -7.74 11.33 12.83
CA GLU A 119 -7.24 12.50 12.07
C GLU A 119 -5.72 12.68 12.12
N LYS A 120 -5.06 12.28 13.21
CA LYS A 120 -3.62 12.50 13.38
C LYS A 120 -2.77 11.69 12.39
N ASP A 121 -3.16 10.43 12.15
CA ASP A 121 -2.41 9.52 11.28
C ASP A 121 -2.66 9.78 9.80
N VAL A 122 -3.71 10.53 9.48
CA VAL A 122 -4.09 10.89 8.11
C VAL A 122 -3.18 12.00 7.56
N ASP A 123 -2.87 13.01 8.40
CA ASP A 123 -2.14 14.21 7.99
C ASP A 123 -0.64 13.97 7.73
N GLU A 124 -0.09 12.88 8.26
CA GLU A 124 1.29 12.45 8.03
C GLU A 124 1.47 11.66 6.71
N LYS A 125 0.36 11.31 6.02
CA LYS A 125 0.41 10.50 4.80
C LYS A 125 0.19 11.37 3.57
N LYS A 126 0.97 11.09 2.52
CA LYS A 126 0.86 11.77 1.23
C LYS A 126 -0.41 11.34 0.50
N ALA A 127 -1.26 12.28 0.10
CA ALA A 127 -2.45 12.00 -0.69
C ALA A 127 -2.11 11.31 -2.01
N SER A 128 -0.98 11.70 -2.63
CA SER A 128 -0.43 11.03 -3.81
C SER A 128 -0.17 9.53 -3.63
N TRP A 129 0.08 9.05 -2.40
CA TRP A 129 0.19 7.62 -2.12
C TRP A 129 -1.16 6.95 -1.90
N LEU A 130 -2.09 7.67 -1.27
CA LEU A 130 -3.42 7.17 -0.91
C LEU A 130 -4.37 7.05 -2.10
N ALA A 131 -4.19 7.92 -3.10
CA ALA A 131 -5.02 7.96 -4.29
C ALA A 131 -4.21 8.45 -5.50
N PRO A 132 -3.21 7.70 -5.99
CA PRO A 132 -2.37 8.14 -7.09
C PRO A 132 -3.13 8.45 -8.39
N HIS A 133 -4.34 7.90 -8.56
CA HIS A 133 -5.16 8.06 -9.76
C HIS A 133 -6.61 8.43 -9.41
N PRO A 134 -7.39 9.08 -10.30
CA PRO A 134 -8.82 9.36 -10.08
C PRO A 134 -9.66 8.10 -9.87
N VAL A 135 -9.23 6.96 -10.43
CA VAL A 135 -9.88 5.66 -10.27
C VAL A 135 -9.53 4.96 -8.95
N SER A 136 -8.65 5.55 -8.15
CA SER A 136 -8.33 5.08 -6.80
C SER A 136 -9.58 4.93 -5.94
N ILE A 137 -9.63 3.89 -5.11
CA ILE A 137 -10.81 3.61 -4.29
C ILE A 137 -11.11 4.78 -3.35
N LEU A 138 -10.07 5.40 -2.79
CA LEU A 138 -10.25 6.59 -1.96
C LEU A 138 -10.88 7.76 -2.73
N ALA A 139 -10.44 8.00 -3.96
CA ALA A 139 -10.96 9.07 -4.80
C ALA A 139 -12.44 8.85 -5.15
N GLN A 140 -12.84 7.60 -5.35
CA GLN A 140 -14.22 7.23 -5.63
C GLN A 140 -15.13 7.32 -4.38
N LEU A 141 -14.63 6.91 -3.21
CA LEU A 141 -15.45 6.82 -1.99
C LEU A 141 -15.47 8.12 -1.17
N TYR A 142 -14.38 8.89 -1.16
CA TYR A 142 -14.19 10.05 -0.30
C TYR A 142 -13.56 11.25 -1.04
N PRO A 143 -14.16 11.73 -2.15
CA PRO A 143 -13.57 12.78 -2.98
C PRO A 143 -13.33 14.09 -2.21
N GLU A 144 -14.23 14.48 -1.32
CA GLU A 144 -14.06 15.68 -0.50
C GLU A 144 -12.90 15.57 0.49
N LYS A 145 -12.72 14.39 1.12
CA LYS A 145 -11.59 14.16 2.02
C LYS A 145 -10.28 14.17 1.24
N LEU A 146 -10.25 13.48 0.09
CA LEU A 146 -9.09 13.47 -0.78
C LEU A 146 -8.69 14.88 -1.23
N ASN A 147 -9.67 15.72 -1.60
CA ASN A 147 -9.42 17.11 -1.95
C ASN A 147 -8.73 17.87 -0.82
N ARG A 148 -9.21 17.74 0.43
CA ARG A 148 -8.56 18.38 1.59
C ARG A 148 -7.15 17.86 1.82
N LEU A 149 -6.89 16.56 1.60
CA LEU A 149 -5.56 16.00 1.72
C LEU A 149 -4.61 16.54 0.66
N TYR A 150 -5.07 16.72 -0.57
CA TYR A 150 -4.28 17.37 -1.61
C TYR A 150 -4.02 18.84 -1.30
N ASP A 151 -5.01 19.58 -0.80
CA ASP A 151 -4.82 20.98 -0.42
C ASP A 151 -3.73 21.10 0.67
N LYS A 152 -3.76 20.23 1.69
CA LYS A 152 -2.70 20.12 2.70
C LYS A 152 -1.35 19.69 2.11
N GLU A 153 -1.34 18.75 1.17
CA GLU A 153 -0.10 18.29 0.53
C GLU A 153 0.54 19.42 -0.30
N ILE A 154 -0.26 20.24 -0.99
CA ILE A 154 0.18 21.44 -1.70
C ILE A 154 0.78 22.47 -0.72
N GLU A 155 0.16 22.70 0.43
CA GLU A 155 0.70 23.60 1.47
C GLU A 155 2.07 23.15 2.00
N LYS A 156 2.39 21.85 1.91
CA LYS A 156 3.69 21.29 2.33
C LYS A 156 4.78 21.38 1.24
N GLN A 157 4.47 21.90 0.05
CA GLN A 157 5.47 22.10 -1.00
C GLN A 157 6.53 23.09 -0.51
N SER A 158 7.81 22.74 -0.69
CA SER A 158 8.92 23.61 -0.31
C SER A 158 9.11 24.76 -1.32
N ASP A 159 9.84 25.80 -0.92
CA ASP A 159 10.08 27.00 -1.75
C ASP A 159 10.78 26.69 -3.10
N ASP A 160 11.50 25.57 -3.17
CA ASP A 160 12.13 25.07 -4.40
C ASP A 160 11.16 24.30 -5.31
N GLY A 161 9.88 24.19 -4.92
CA GLY A 161 8.84 23.42 -5.60
C GLY A 161 8.86 21.92 -5.30
N GLY A 162 9.78 21.44 -4.46
CA GLY A 162 9.94 20.03 -4.13
C GLY A 162 9.10 19.57 -2.94
N TRP A 163 8.85 18.27 -2.88
CA TRP A 163 8.43 17.58 -1.66
C TRP A 163 9.57 16.76 -1.11
N TRP A 164 10.00 17.11 0.10
CA TRP A 164 11.11 16.45 0.77
C TRP A 164 10.63 15.36 1.73
N PRO A 165 11.44 14.33 2.01
CA PRO A 165 11.13 13.37 3.06
C PRO A 165 11.02 14.04 4.43
N GLU A 166 9.96 13.73 5.18
CA GLU A 166 9.77 14.16 6.57
C GLU A 166 10.41 13.17 7.57
N TRP A 167 11.06 12.11 7.07
CA TRP A 167 11.72 11.06 7.85
C TRP A 167 13.22 11.00 7.56
N GLN A 168 13.93 10.22 8.38
CA GLN A 168 15.36 9.90 8.21
C GLN A 168 15.61 8.44 8.59
N TRP A 169 16.69 7.83 8.09
CA TRP A 169 17.02 6.44 8.42
C TRP A 169 17.52 6.24 9.85
N GLY A 170 18.13 7.27 10.46
CA GLY A 170 18.71 7.19 11.81
C GLY A 170 19.99 6.33 11.90
N GLN A 171 20.54 5.95 10.74
CA GLN A 171 21.81 5.27 10.52
C GLN A 171 22.26 5.56 9.08
N PHE A 172 23.55 5.46 8.80
CA PHE A 172 24.14 5.74 7.48
C PHE A 172 23.85 7.19 7.03
N GLU A 173 24.20 8.15 7.88
CA GLU A 173 23.84 9.57 7.72
C GLU A 173 24.42 10.21 6.46
N ASP A 174 25.59 9.75 6.04
CA ASP A 174 26.27 10.20 4.82
C ASP A 174 25.52 9.68 3.59
N GLU A 175 25.21 8.38 3.53
CA GLU A 175 24.41 7.78 2.45
C GLU A 175 22.98 8.31 2.44
N TRP A 176 22.44 8.68 3.61
CA TRP A 176 21.12 9.29 3.71
C TRP A 176 21.06 10.64 2.99
N GLN A 177 22.14 11.42 2.88
CA GLN A 177 22.08 12.69 2.15
C GLN A 177 21.79 12.47 0.66
N ASP A 178 22.47 11.49 0.05
CA ASP A 178 22.23 11.12 -1.35
C ASP A 178 20.83 10.53 -1.53
N ALA A 179 20.45 9.59 -0.67
CA ALA A 179 19.13 8.97 -0.70
C ALA A 179 17.99 9.98 -0.48
N LYS A 180 18.19 10.99 0.38
CA LYS A 180 17.19 12.04 0.64
C LYS A 180 16.89 12.83 -0.63
N LEU A 181 17.91 13.15 -1.43
CA LEU A 181 17.73 13.84 -2.71
C LEU A 181 16.97 12.96 -3.73
N GLU A 182 17.34 11.68 -3.83
CA GLU A 182 16.63 10.73 -4.70
C GLU A 182 15.16 10.57 -4.29
N TRP A 183 14.90 10.44 -2.98
CA TRP A 183 13.55 10.39 -2.44
C TRP A 183 12.78 11.67 -2.72
N ALA A 184 13.39 12.85 -2.57
CA ALA A 184 12.74 14.12 -2.88
C ALA A 184 12.32 14.18 -4.36
N GLY A 185 13.17 13.73 -5.29
CA GLY A 185 12.84 13.64 -6.70
C GLY A 185 11.65 12.72 -6.97
N ARG A 186 11.63 11.53 -6.35
CA ARG A 186 10.51 10.60 -6.47
C ARG A 186 9.22 11.16 -5.88
N LEU A 187 9.27 11.67 -4.65
CA LEU A 187 8.11 12.24 -3.96
C LEU A 187 7.49 13.40 -4.73
N THR A 188 8.33 14.28 -5.26
CA THR A 188 7.91 15.40 -6.08
C THR A 188 7.24 14.91 -7.36
N THR A 189 7.85 13.94 -8.05
CA THR A 189 7.28 13.39 -9.30
C THR A 189 5.94 12.70 -9.05
N ASP A 190 5.86 11.84 -8.03
CA ASP A 190 4.63 11.12 -7.66
C ASP A 190 3.51 12.13 -7.29
N CYS A 191 3.84 13.19 -6.55
CA CYS A 191 2.88 14.23 -6.18
C CYS A 191 2.39 15.04 -7.38
N LEU A 192 3.29 15.51 -8.25
CA LEU A 192 2.91 16.29 -9.44
C LEU A 192 2.05 15.46 -10.41
N ILE A 193 2.37 14.17 -10.60
CA ILE A 193 1.55 13.27 -11.42
C ILE A 193 0.16 13.12 -10.82
N ALA A 194 0.05 12.81 -9.52
CA ALA A 194 -1.25 12.66 -8.86
C ALA A 194 -2.05 13.97 -8.93
N LEU A 195 -1.45 15.12 -8.59
CA LEU A 195 -2.10 16.42 -8.67
C LEU A 195 -2.60 16.72 -10.09
N LYS A 196 -1.82 16.43 -11.12
CA LYS A 196 -2.28 16.55 -12.52
C LYS A 196 -3.50 15.67 -12.76
N GLU A 197 -3.40 14.38 -12.44
CA GLU A 197 -4.47 13.44 -12.77
C GLU A 197 -5.79 13.76 -12.06
N HIS A 198 -5.73 14.40 -10.89
CA HIS A 198 -6.89 14.91 -10.16
C HIS A 198 -7.25 16.37 -10.49
N ASP A 199 -6.74 16.90 -11.61
CA ASP A 199 -7.02 18.26 -12.11
C ASP A 199 -6.72 19.38 -11.10
N LYS A 200 -5.72 19.18 -10.22
CA LYS A 200 -5.27 20.18 -9.23
C LYS A 200 -4.26 21.17 -9.80
N ILE A 201 -3.56 20.80 -10.88
CA ILE A 201 -2.54 21.62 -11.55
C ILE A 201 -2.60 21.45 -13.07
N GLU A 202 -2.07 22.43 -13.80
CA GLU A 202 -1.88 22.41 -15.26
C GLU A 202 -0.37 22.29 -15.64
N TRP A 203 -0.05 22.05 -16.92
CA TRP A 203 1.33 21.98 -17.44
C TRP A 203 1.67 23.17 -18.33
#